data_AF-A0A956HAV1-F1
#
_entry.id   AF-A0A956HAV1-F1
#
_cell.length_a   1.000
_cell.length_b   1.000
_cell.length_c   1.000
_cell.angle_alpha   90.00
_cell.angle_beta   90.00
_cell.angle_gamma   90.00
#
_symmetry.space_group_name_H-M   'P 1'
#
loop_
_entity.id
_entity.type
_entity.pdbx_description
1 polymer ?
#
loop_
_entity_poly.entity_id
_entity_poly.type
_entity_poly.pdbx_seq_one_letter_code
_entity_poly.pdbx_strand_id
1 'polypeptide(L)'
;DVSHYVREGTEIDREAAIRCFSTYLPNQAIPMLPEALSSHICSLVPREDRLAMVASMRLDPAGEVSDVQLRAAVIHSQRRLTYGQVADELAGDEQQSDEVRRRIFLLRKAADRLRARRLRRGAIELDLPESRVVLDEDDPERIRDIVPSRSSREMIRACKLIEEFLLAANGAVAREAVAHRL
;
A
#
# COMPACT_ATOMS: atom_id res chain seq x y z
N ASP A 1 -11.95 4.27 -4.95
CA ASP A 1 -12.70 5.19 -4.08
C ASP A 1 -13.90 4.41 -3.57
N VAL A 2 -13.80 3.86 -2.36
CA VAL A 2 -14.85 2.95 -1.83
C VAL A 2 -16.11 3.74 -1.48
N SER A 3 -15.98 4.93 -0.90
CA SER A 3 -17.08 5.82 -0.51
C SER A 3 -17.98 6.25 -1.67
N HIS A 4 -17.49 6.16 -2.91
CA HIS A 4 -18.33 6.36 -4.08
C HIS A 4 -19.45 5.31 -4.19
N TYR A 5 -19.13 4.05 -3.86
CA TYR A 5 -20.01 2.88 -4.02
C TYR A 5 -20.71 2.48 -2.72
N VAL A 6 -20.05 2.65 -1.57
CA VAL A 6 -20.60 2.36 -0.25
C VAL A 6 -21.03 3.69 0.38
N ARG A 7 -22.34 3.96 0.39
CA ARG A 7 -22.91 5.19 0.94
C ARG A 7 -23.36 4.98 2.37
N GLU A 8 -23.16 6.01 3.18
CA GLU A 8 -23.55 6.02 4.60
C GLU A 8 -25.02 5.60 4.80
N GLY A 9 -25.25 4.73 5.77
CA GLY A 9 -26.59 4.26 6.17
C GLY A 9 -27.17 3.15 5.29
N THR A 10 -26.49 2.75 4.21
CA THR A 10 -26.90 1.60 3.37
C THR A 10 -26.63 0.26 4.07
N GLU A 11 -27.25 -0.82 3.58
CA GLU A 11 -27.00 -2.16 4.15
C GLU A 11 -25.54 -2.60 3.99
N ILE A 12 -24.88 -2.22 2.89
CA ILE A 12 -23.45 -2.51 2.68
C ILE A 12 -22.60 -1.75 3.70
N ASP A 13 -22.95 -0.50 4.00
CA ASP A 13 -22.26 0.31 5.02
C ASP A 13 -22.43 -0.27 6.42
N ARG A 14 -23.65 -0.69 6.79
CA ARG A 14 -23.91 -1.35 8.07
C ARG A 14 -23.14 -2.66 8.22
N GLU A 15 -23.13 -3.49 7.17
CA GLU A 15 -22.37 -4.75 7.18
C GLU A 15 -20.85 -4.49 7.27
N ALA A 16 -20.34 -3.50 6.55
CA ALA A 16 -18.94 -3.09 6.64
C ALA A 16 -18.58 -2.60 8.04
N ALA A 17 -19.46 -1.82 8.68
CA ALA A 17 -19.29 -1.37 10.05
C ALA A 17 -19.30 -2.52 11.07
N ILE A 18 -20.15 -3.53 10.88
CA ILE A 18 -20.16 -4.75 11.72
C ILE A 18 -18.84 -5.52 11.58
N ARG A 19 -18.33 -5.68 10.35
CA ARG A 19 -17.08 -6.41 10.09
C ARG A 19 -15.83 -5.65 10.52
N CYS A 20 -15.84 -4.32 10.48
CA CYS A 20 -14.73 -3.39 10.77
C CYS A 20 -13.50 -3.50 9.84
N PHE A 21 -13.03 -4.71 9.53
CA PHE A 21 -11.84 -4.98 8.72
C PHE A 21 -11.94 -6.33 8.01
N SER A 22 -11.13 -6.52 6.97
CA SER A 22 -10.95 -7.83 6.34
C SER A 22 -10.10 -8.73 7.23
N THR A 23 -10.58 -9.94 7.52
CA THR A 23 -9.84 -10.92 8.32
C THR A 23 -8.96 -11.77 7.41
N TYR A 24 -7.66 -11.82 7.68
CA TYR A 24 -6.70 -12.63 6.90
C TYR A 24 -6.30 -13.86 7.71
N LEU A 25 -6.70 -15.04 7.22
CA LEU A 25 -6.33 -16.35 7.73
C LEU A 25 -5.21 -16.96 6.86
N PRO A 26 -4.48 -17.97 7.33
CA PRO A 26 -3.45 -18.63 6.53
C PRO A 26 -3.92 -19.13 5.17
N ASN A 27 -5.15 -19.64 5.08
CA ASN A 27 -5.72 -20.26 3.88
C ASN A 27 -6.69 -19.37 3.10
N GLN A 28 -7.21 -18.29 3.70
CA GLN A 28 -8.21 -17.45 3.05
C GLN A 28 -8.28 -16.05 3.65
N ALA A 29 -8.87 -15.12 2.90
CA ALA A 29 -9.27 -13.83 3.41
C ALA A 29 -10.80 -13.76 3.48
N ILE A 30 -11.33 -13.26 4.59
CA ILE A 30 -12.75 -12.94 4.77
C ILE A 30 -12.87 -11.42 4.57
N PRO A 31 -13.37 -10.95 3.41
CA PRO A 31 -13.33 -9.55 3.09
C PRO A 31 -14.39 -8.75 3.88
N MET A 32 -14.04 -7.51 4.24
CA MET A 32 -14.98 -6.55 4.84
C MET A 32 -16.12 -6.19 3.89
N LEU A 33 -15.84 -6.11 2.60
CA LEU A 33 -16.78 -5.74 1.55
C LEU A 33 -17.06 -6.93 0.63
N PRO A 34 -18.21 -6.94 -0.08
CA PRO A 34 -18.44 -7.92 -1.13
C PRO A 34 -17.31 -7.95 -2.16
N GLU A 35 -16.98 -9.14 -2.67
CA GLU A 35 -15.87 -9.36 -3.60
C GLU A 35 -15.99 -8.51 -4.87
N ALA A 36 -17.22 -8.34 -5.38
CA ALA A 36 -17.53 -7.46 -6.51
C ALA A 36 -17.03 -6.02 -6.31
N LEU A 37 -17.00 -5.53 -5.06
CA LEU A 37 -16.45 -4.22 -4.74
C LEU A 37 -14.95 -4.30 -4.44
N SER A 38 -14.52 -5.17 -3.53
CA SER A 38 -13.13 -5.19 -3.04
C SER A 38 -12.12 -5.64 -4.08
N SER A 39 -12.45 -6.68 -4.85
CA SER A 39 -11.52 -7.35 -5.78
C SER A 39 -11.62 -6.82 -7.20
N HIS A 40 -12.73 -6.17 -7.55
CA HIS A 40 -12.98 -5.66 -8.90
C HIS A 40 -13.07 -4.14 -8.93
N ILE A 41 -14.25 -3.58 -8.64
CA ILE A 41 -14.55 -2.17 -8.97
C ILE A 41 -13.69 -1.18 -8.17
N CYS A 42 -13.36 -1.48 -6.91
CA CYS A 42 -12.48 -0.64 -6.09
C CYS A 42 -11.00 -1.00 -6.23
N SER A 43 -10.68 -2.14 -6.83
CA SER A 43 -9.31 -2.59 -7.03
C SER A 43 -8.65 -1.79 -8.17
N LEU A 44 -7.46 -1.28 -7.91
CA LEU A 44 -6.67 -0.49 -8.86
C LEU A 44 -5.91 -1.41 -9.85
N VAL A 45 -6.66 -2.30 -10.51
CA VAL A 45 -6.12 -3.20 -11.52
C VAL A 45 -5.50 -2.42 -12.68
N PRO A 46 -4.38 -2.91 -13.25
CA PRO A 46 -3.72 -2.20 -14.33
C PRO A 46 -4.55 -2.22 -15.62
N ARG A 47 -4.34 -1.21 -16.46
CA ARG A 47 -4.94 -1.02 -17.79
C ARG A 47 -6.45 -0.77 -17.79
N GLU A 48 -6.99 -0.38 -16.65
CA GLU A 48 -8.39 0.03 -16.53
C GLU A 48 -8.51 1.36 -15.78
N ASP A 49 -9.53 2.12 -16.14
CA ASP A 49 -9.86 3.36 -15.45
C ASP A 49 -10.55 3.04 -14.12
N ARG A 50 -10.11 3.72 -13.06
CA ARG A 50 -10.60 3.53 -11.70
C ARG A 50 -10.79 4.84 -10.96
N LEU A 51 -11.86 4.94 -10.18
CA LEU A 51 -12.09 6.04 -9.26
C LEU A 51 -11.11 5.93 -8.09
N ALA A 52 -10.43 7.03 -7.77
CA ALA A 52 -9.50 7.12 -6.66
C ALA A 52 -9.65 8.44 -5.90
N MET A 53 -9.48 8.40 -4.60
CA MET A 53 -9.17 9.58 -3.81
C MET A 53 -7.63 9.73 -3.82
N VAL A 54 -7.14 10.85 -4.33
CA VAL A 54 -5.71 11.08 -4.56
C VAL A 54 -5.21 12.16 -3.62
N ALA A 55 -4.18 11.82 -2.84
CA ALA A 55 -3.38 12.77 -2.09
C ALA A 55 -2.14 13.15 -2.91
N SER A 56 -2.10 14.40 -3.39
CA SER A 56 -0.93 14.97 -4.06
C SER A 56 -0.13 15.81 -3.07
N MET A 57 1.20 15.70 -3.12
CA MET A 57 2.10 16.30 -2.14
C MET A 57 3.38 16.75 -2.83
N ARG A 58 3.94 17.90 -2.42
CA ARG A 58 5.29 18.30 -2.80
C ARG A 58 6.27 17.86 -1.72
N LEU A 59 7.29 17.12 -2.14
CA LEU A 59 8.39 16.69 -1.29
C LEU A 59 9.66 17.48 -1.62
N ASP A 60 10.21 18.16 -0.63
CA ASP A 60 11.47 18.90 -0.80
C ASP A 60 12.72 18.01 -0.58
N PRO A 61 13.95 18.53 -0.82
CA PRO A 61 15.18 17.78 -0.58
C PRO A 61 15.43 17.37 0.89
N ALA A 62 14.87 18.10 1.87
CA ALA A 62 14.98 17.78 3.29
C ALA A 62 13.95 16.72 3.74
N GLY A 63 13.02 16.37 2.87
CA GLY A 63 11.92 15.44 3.13
C GLY A 63 10.68 16.11 3.73
N GLU A 64 10.61 17.45 3.74
CA GLU A 64 9.42 18.20 4.11
C GLU A 64 8.30 18.00 3.09
N VAL A 65 7.07 17.88 3.60
CA VAL A 65 5.87 17.67 2.79
C VAL A 65 5.04 18.94 2.84
N SER A 66 4.82 19.55 1.69
CA SER A 66 4.00 20.76 1.51
C SER A 66 2.99 20.57 0.38
N ASP A 67 2.15 21.58 0.15
CA ASP A 67 1.21 21.67 -0.98
C ASP A 67 0.34 20.42 -1.11
N VAL A 68 -0.23 19.99 0.02
CA VAL A 68 -1.13 18.85 0.09
C VAL A 68 -2.43 19.19 -0.65
N GLN A 69 -2.86 18.31 -1.55
CA GLN A 69 -4.14 18.41 -2.22
C GLN A 69 -4.84 17.05 -2.20
N LEU A 70 -6.05 17.01 -1.66
CA LEU A 70 -6.93 15.84 -1.70
C LEU A 70 -7.99 16.05 -2.78
N ARG A 71 -8.10 15.10 -3.72
CA ARG A 71 -9.08 15.19 -4.81
C ARG A 71 -9.60 13.82 -5.23
N ALA A 72 -10.87 13.77 -5.59
CA ALA A 72 -11.40 12.66 -6.38
C ALA A 72 -10.81 12.73 -7.80
N ALA A 73 -10.42 11.57 -8.34
CA ALA A 73 -9.83 11.45 -9.66
C ALA A 73 -10.22 10.13 -10.33
N VAL A 74 -10.09 10.10 -11.66
CA VAL A 74 -10.01 8.86 -12.43
C VAL A 74 -8.54 8.59 -12.72
N ILE A 75 -8.06 7.40 -12.39
CA ILE A 75 -6.68 6.98 -12.65
C ILE A 75 -6.64 5.78 -13.58
N HIS A 76 -5.55 5.66 -14.33
CA HIS A 76 -5.27 4.53 -15.21
C HIS A 76 -3.93 3.91 -14.81
N SER A 77 -3.98 2.83 -14.02
CA SER A 77 -2.75 2.17 -13.56
C SER A 77 -2.04 1.51 -14.73
N GLN A 78 -0.81 1.92 -15.04
CA GLN A 78 -0.08 1.38 -16.19
C GLN A 78 0.42 -0.06 -15.93
N ARG A 79 0.68 -0.42 -14.67
CA ARG A 79 1.30 -1.70 -14.32
C ARG A 79 1.05 -2.09 -12.87
N ARG A 80 0.97 -3.40 -12.64
CA ARG A 80 1.03 -4.02 -11.31
C ARG A 80 2.43 -4.60 -11.10
N LEU A 81 3.11 -4.17 -10.05
CA LEU A 81 4.40 -4.70 -9.62
C LEU A 81 4.25 -5.44 -8.30
N THR A 82 4.98 -6.54 -8.12
CA THR A 82 5.11 -7.23 -6.83
C THR A 82 6.29 -6.67 -6.04
N TYR A 83 6.29 -6.86 -4.72
CA TYR A 83 7.45 -6.50 -3.89
C TYR A 83 8.73 -7.24 -4.33
N GLY A 84 8.60 -8.50 -4.77
CA GLY A 84 9.72 -9.26 -5.35
C GLY A 84 10.28 -8.57 -6.58
N GLN A 85 9.45 -8.21 -7.56
CA GLN A 85 9.89 -7.50 -8.76
C GLN A 85 10.57 -6.17 -8.43
N VAL A 86 10.08 -5.42 -7.44
CA VAL A 86 10.73 -4.19 -6.99
C VAL A 86 12.06 -4.51 -6.29
N ALA A 87 12.12 -5.56 -5.47
CA ALA A 87 13.34 -6.00 -4.81
C ALA A 87 14.42 -6.40 -5.82
N ASP A 88 14.07 -7.13 -6.87
CA ASP A 88 14.97 -7.55 -7.96
C ASP A 88 15.55 -6.33 -8.69
N GLU A 89 14.72 -5.32 -9.00
CA GLU A 89 15.20 -4.05 -9.56
C GLU A 89 16.14 -3.29 -8.62
N LEU A 90 15.90 -3.37 -7.31
CA LEU A 90 16.77 -2.76 -6.30
C LEU A 90 18.08 -3.54 -6.08
N ALA A 91 18.09 -4.84 -6.42
CA ALA A 91 19.27 -5.71 -6.42
C ALA A 91 20.13 -5.50 -7.67
N GLY A 92 19.53 -5.03 -8.77
CA GLY A 92 20.21 -4.79 -10.04
C GLY A 92 19.96 -5.87 -11.10
N ASP A 93 18.88 -6.64 -10.98
CA ASP A 93 18.55 -7.74 -11.91
C ASP A 93 17.93 -7.28 -13.22
N GLU A 94 17.60 -5.99 -13.33
CA GLU A 94 17.25 -5.31 -14.58
C GLU A 94 16.10 -5.94 -15.42
N GLN A 95 15.07 -6.47 -14.77
CA GLN A 95 13.95 -7.20 -15.40
C GLN A 95 12.84 -6.27 -15.94
N GLN A 96 12.72 -5.05 -15.43
CA GLN A 96 11.75 -4.04 -15.86
C GLN A 96 12.35 -3.11 -16.92
N SER A 97 11.48 -2.46 -17.69
CA SER A 97 11.90 -1.44 -18.67
C SER A 97 12.59 -0.26 -17.98
N ASP A 98 13.48 0.41 -18.71
CA ASP A 98 14.23 1.57 -18.22
C ASP A 98 13.34 2.65 -17.61
N GLU A 99 12.17 2.89 -18.20
CA GLU A 99 11.20 3.86 -17.70
C GLU A 99 10.68 3.47 -16.31
N VAL A 100 10.27 2.21 -16.14
CA VAL A 100 9.76 1.68 -14.86
C VAL A 100 10.87 1.71 -13.81
N ARG A 101 12.07 1.28 -14.19
CA ARG A 101 13.24 1.30 -13.31
C ARG A 101 13.53 2.72 -12.83
N ARG A 102 13.60 3.71 -13.74
CA ARG A 102 13.81 5.12 -13.37
C ARG A 102 12.77 5.62 -12.37
N ARG A 103 11.49 5.26 -12.54
CA ARG A 103 10.43 5.61 -11.59
C ARG A 103 10.62 4.94 -10.23
N ILE A 104 10.99 3.66 -10.17
CA ILE A 104 11.29 2.95 -8.92
C ILE A 104 12.41 3.65 -8.15
N PHE A 105 13.52 3.97 -8.81
CA PHE A 105 14.65 4.64 -8.15
C PHE A 105 14.34 6.09 -7.73
N LEU A 106 13.50 6.80 -8.49
CA LEU A 106 13.00 8.11 -8.09
C LEU A 106 12.15 8.02 -6.81
N LEU A 107 11.21 7.07 -6.77
CA LEU A 107 10.35 6.82 -5.62
C LEU A 107 11.16 6.37 -4.40
N ARG A 108 12.16 5.52 -4.59
CA ARG A 108 13.11 5.14 -3.54
C ARG A 108 13.79 6.36 -2.92
N LYS A 109 14.34 7.26 -3.75
CA LYS A 109 15.00 8.47 -3.26
C LYS A 109 14.06 9.37 -2.45
N ALA A 110 12.79 9.45 -2.86
CA ALA A 110 11.77 10.16 -2.11
C ALA A 110 11.43 9.46 -0.78
N ALA A 111 11.26 8.14 -0.78
CA ALA A 111 11.04 7.34 0.43
C ALA A 111 12.20 7.48 1.43
N ASP A 112 13.45 7.45 0.97
CA ASP A 112 14.64 7.62 1.81
C ASP A 112 14.65 8.99 2.51
N ARG A 113 14.18 10.06 1.84
CA ARG A 113 14.04 11.40 2.42
C ARG A 113 12.92 11.47 3.47
N LEU A 114 11.77 10.89 3.16
CA LEU A 114 10.65 10.78 4.09
C LEU A 114 11.06 10.03 5.36
N ARG A 115 11.72 8.88 5.19
CA ARG A 115 12.27 8.06 6.28
C ARG A 115 13.26 8.84 7.12
N ALA A 116 14.25 9.48 6.49
CA ALA A 116 15.27 10.25 7.21
C ALA A 116 14.64 11.37 8.05
N ARG A 117 13.64 12.07 7.52
CA ARG A 117 12.90 13.08 8.29
C ARG A 117 12.09 12.47 9.43
N ARG A 118 11.38 11.38 9.18
CA ARG A 118 10.57 10.66 10.17
C ARG A 118 11.43 10.21 11.37
N LEU A 119 12.60 9.64 11.11
CA LEU A 119 13.57 9.25 12.14
C LEU A 119 14.13 10.46 12.91
N ARG A 120 14.48 11.56 12.22
CA ARG A 120 14.92 12.81 12.90
C ARG A 120 13.85 13.39 13.84
N ARG A 121 12.57 13.13 13.59
CA ARG A 121 11.45 13.53 14.45
C ARG A 121 11.19 12.57 15.62
N GLY A 122 12.03 11.55 15.80
CA GLY A 122 11.93 10.59 16.92
C GLY A 122 10.99 9.43 16.65
N ALA A 123 10.67 9.12 15.39
CA ALA A 123 9.88 7.93 15.08
C ALA A 123 10.65 6.66 15.43
N ILE A 124 9.94 5.70 16.03
CA ILE A 124 10.47 4.38 16.37
C ILE A 124 10.22 3.45 15.18
N GLU A 125 11.23 2.67 14.79
CA GLU A 125 11.07 1.56 13.86
C GLU A 125 11.07 0.24 14.63
N LEU A 126 9.97 -0.49 14.53
CA LEU A 126 9.85 -1.84 15.07
C LEU A 126 10.10 -2.82 13.93
N ASP A 127 11.26 -3.47 13.95
CA ASP A 127 11.58 -4.55 13.01
C ASP A 127 11.19 -5.89 13.65
N LEU A 128 9.89 -6.19 13.60
CA LEU A 128 9.35 -7.43 14.14
C LEU A 128 9.47 -8.54 13.10
N PRO A 129 9.93 -9.74 13.47
CA PRO A 129 9.94 -10.87 12.55
C PRO A 129 8.50 -11.25 12.19
N GLU A 130 8.16 -11.13 10.91
CA GLU A 130 6.88 -11.57 10.36
C GLU A 130 7.05 -12.94 9.70
N SER A 131 6.26 -13.92 10.11
CA SER A 131 6.22 -15.26 9.50
C SER A 131 5.06 -15.37 8.52
N ARG A 132 5.27 -16.15 7.45
CA ARG A 132 4.28 -16.54 6.46
C ARG A 132 4.10 -18.05 6.51
N VAL A 133 2.86 -18.48 6.71
CA VAL A 133 2.49 -19.89 6.63
C VAL A 133 2.37 -20.27 5.14
N VAL A 134 3.07 -21.34 4.75
CA VAL A 134 2.98 -21.96 3.43
C VAL A 134 2.15 -23.22 3.59
N LEU A 135 1.03 -23.26 2.89
CA LEU A 135 0.13 -24.42 2.90
C LEU A 135 0.57 -25.43 1.83
N ASP A 136 0.18 -26.69 2.02
CA ASP A 136 0.40 -27.73 1.04
C ASP A 136 -0.44 -27.47 -0.22
N GLU A 137 0.11 -27.79 -1.39
CA GLU A 137 -0.53 -27.54 -2.68
C GLU A 137 -1.67 -28.54 -2.95
N ASP A 138 -1.52 -29.78 -2.46
CA ASP A 138 -2.49 -30.86 -2.66
C ASP A 138 -3.55 -30.87 -1.55
N ASP A 139 -3.19 -30.43 -0.34
CA ASP A 139 -4.09 -30.34 0.82
C ASP A 139 -3.91 -29.01 1.59
N PRO A 140 -4.67 -27.95 1.26
CA PRO A 140 -4.52 -26.63 1.88
C PRO A 140 -4.93 -26.57 3.36
N GLU A 141 -5.42 -27.68 3.94
CA GLU A 141 -5.58 -27.80 5.40
C GLU A 141 -4.26 -28.13 6.11
N ARG A 142 -3.22 -28.54 5.39
CA ARG A 142 -1.90 -28.85 5.92
C ARG A 142 -0.93 -27.70 5.76
N ILE A 143 -0.15 -27.47 6.81
CA ILE A 143 1.00 -26.56 6.77
C ILE A 143 2.18 -27.32 6.17
N ARG A 144 2.67 -26.85 5.04
CA ARG A 144 3.90 -27.33 4.40
C ARG A 144 5.13 -26.71 5.06
N ASP A 145 5.10 -25.41 5.33
CA ASP A 145 6.25 -24.68 5.89
C ASP A 145 5.83 -23.38 6.59
N ILE A 146 6.73 -22.79 7.37
CA ILE A 146 6.60 -21.45 7.96
C ILE A 146 7.88 -20.67 7.66
N VAL A 147 7.79 -19.71 6.74
CA VAL A 147 8.95 -18.96 6.23
C VAL A 147 8.90 -17.50 6.67
N PRO A 148 10.05 -16.79 6.75
CA PRO A 148 10.03 -15.34 6.94
C PRO A 148 9.29 -14.63 5.79
N SER A 149 8.36 -13.73 6.12
CA SER A 149 7.61 -12.92 5.15
C SER A 149 8.53 -11.97 4.37
N ARG A 150 9.61 -11.50 5.01
CA ARG A 150 10.63 -10.62 4.45
C ARG A 150 11.95 -11.39 4.34
N SER A 151 12.17 -12.01 3.18
CA SER A 151 13.25 -12.99 2.97
C SER A 151 14.63 -12.39 2.65
N SER A 152 14.70 -11.09 2.30
CA SER A 152 15.97 -10.43 1.92
C SER A 152 15.98 -8.94 2.29
N ARG A 153 17.18 -8.34 2.29
CA ARG A 153 17.36 -6.91 2.52
C ARG A 153 16.65 -6.06 1.46
N GLU A 154 16.68 -6.51 0.21
CA GLU A 154 16.07 -5.85 -0.93
C GLU A 154 14.54 -5.98 -0.86
N MET A 155 14.00 -7.11 -0.38
CA MET A 155 12.57 -7.26 -0.07
C MET A 155 12.13 -6.27 1.01
N ILE A 156 12.91 -6.14 2.10
CA ILE A 156 12.63 -5.14 3.16
C ILE A 156 12.62 -3.73 2.58
N ARG A 157 13.57 -3.39 1.70
CA ARG A 157 13.62 -2.08 1.04
C ARG A 157 12.42 -1.84 0.14
N ALA A 158 11.97 -2.85 -0.61
CA ALA A 158 10.77 -2.76 -1.45
C ALA A 158 9.50 -2.50 -0.61
N CYS A 159 9.35 -3.19 0.52
CA CYS A 159 8.25 -2.94 1.46
C CYS A 159 8.33 -1.52 2.07
N LYS A 160 9.51 -1.14 2.59
CA LYS A 160 9.72 0.19 3.19
C LYS A 160 9.47 1.34 2.22
N LEU A 161 9.74 1.14 0.92
CA LEU A 161 9.44 2.15 -0.10
C LEU A 161 7.97 2.54 -0.06
N ILE A 162 7.05 1.56 -0.08
CA ILE A 162 5.61 1.82 -0.04
C ILE A 162 5.17 2.33 1.34
N GLU A 163 5.73 1.77 2.41
CA GLU A 163 5.44 2.18 3.79
C GLU A 163 5.62 3.69 4.01
N GLU A 164 6.72 4.28 3.55
CA GLU A 164 6.98 5.72 3.74
C GLU A 164 5.96 6.61 3.00
N PHE A 165 5.49 6.19 1.82
CA PHE A 165 4.43 6.92 1.11
C PHE A 165 3.07 6.78 1.80
N LEU A 166 2.74 5.61 2.33
CA LEU A 166 1.50 5.42 3.11
C LEU A 166 1.52 6.28 4.38
N LEU A 167 2.64 6.32 5.11
CA LEU A 167 2.81 7.16 6.29
C LEU A 167 2.70 8.66 5.93
N ALA A 168 3.33 9.09 4.84
CA ALA A 168 3.24 10.47 4.37
C ALA A 168 1.81 10.85 3.99
N ALA A 169 1.10 9.99 3.25
CA ALA A 169 -0.29 10.20 2.85
C ALA A 169 -1.23 10.26 4.07
N ASN A 170 -1.13 9.30 5.00
CA ASN A 170 -1.92 9.30 6.22
C ASN A 170 -1.68 10.56 7.06
N GLY A 171 -0.40 10.96 7.20
CA GLY A 171 -0.05 12.18 7.91
C GLY A 171 -0.57 13.45 7.23
N ALA A 172 -0.64 13.47 5.90
CA ALA A 172 -1.20 14.57 5.13
C ALA A 172 -2.73 14.65 5.29
N VAL A 173 -3.43 13.52 5.12
CA VAL A 173 -4.89 13.42 5.32
C VAL A 173 -5.28 13.81 6.76
N ALA A 174 -4.52 13.36 7.76
CA ALA A 174 -4.78 13.73 9.15
C ALA A 174 -4.67 15.24 9.40
N ARG A 175 -3.69 15.92 8.78
CA ARG A 175 -3.57 17.39 8.89
C ARG A 175 -4.76 18.11 8.27
N GLU A 176 -5.18 17.67 7.09
CA GLU A 176 -6.36 18.22 6.41
C GLU A 176 -7.63 17.98 7.23
N ALA A 177 -7.83 16.77 7.77
CA ALA A 177 -8.97 16.45 8.62
C ALA A 177 -9.05 17.37 9.85
N VAL A 178 -7.92 17.58 10.54
CA VAL A 178 -7.86 18.51 11.69
C VAL A 178 -8.11 19.95 11.28
N ALA A 179 -7.54 20.41 10.16
CA ALA A 179 -7.74 21.77 9.66
C ALA A 179 -9.21 22.05 9.29
N HIS A 180 -9.91 21.03 8.77
CA HIS A 180 -11.31 21.09 8.36
C HIS A 180 -12.32 20.66 9.44
N ARG A 181 -11.85 20.26 10.63
CA ARG A 181 -12.69 19.77 11.76
C ARG A 181 -13.60 18.60 11.37
N LEU A 182 -13.03 17.65 10.62
CA LEU A 182 -13.64 16.34 10.33
C LEU A 182 -13.47 15.37 11.51
#